data_AF-J9BYH8-F1
#
_entry.id   AF-J9BYH8-F1
#
_cell.length_a   1.000
_cell.length_b   1.000
_cell.length_c   1.000
_cell.angle_alpha   90.00
_cell.angle_beta   90.00
_cell.angle_gamma   90.00
#
_symmetry.space_group_name_H-M   'P 1'
#
loop_
_entity.id
_entity.type
_entity.pdbx_description
1 polymer ?
#
loop_
_entity_poly.entity_id
_entity_poly.type
_entity_poly.pdbx_seq_one_letter_code
_entity_poly.pdbx_strand_id
1 'polypeptide(L)'
;MEEQAEVFTSEKVPTLVVFAEAYGEEVAVKWLLIQLHDLCMRMGWWDTVTESEQRRLTERLGRVAANVVRSYGWMKLTELMYFLNELEAGKLGQLFMLRNVEKVTDCLKAFVPSLLELRSHHYEAETQRCRRAEAEERARLAVSRDKWLISELLEGRRPEMLDNRLLVSEADCEKILVEARRQWYRLRGVKDPTWEQLHPRSAKKAPGTDGTDGTDGTDGKMTK
;
A
#
# COMPACT_ATOMS: atom_id res chain seq x y z
N MET A 1 -2.68 19.60 0.74
CA MET A 1 -1.53 18.81 1.26
C MET A 1 -1.34 17.52 0.49
N GLU A 2 -2.39 16.75 0.19
CA GLU A 2 -2.29 15.50 -0.57
C GLU A 2 -1.75 15.68 -2.00
N GLU A 3 -2.17 16.75 -2.68
CA GLU A 3 -1.68 17.13 -4.01
C GLU A 3 -0.19 17.51 -4.04
N GLN A 4 0.35 18.08 -2.94
CA GLN A 4 1.78 18.35 -2.83
C GLN A 4 2.57 17.06 -2.63
N ALA A 5 2.00 16.01 -2.02
CA ALA A 5 2.68 14.74 -1.81
C ALA A 5 2.94 14.00 -3.11
N GLU A 6 1.96 13.98 -4.03
CA GLU A 6 2.06 13.28 -5.32
C GLU A 6 3.18 13.85 -6.21
N VAL A 7 3.41 15.16 -6.12
CA VAL A 7 4.49 15.89 -6.82
C VAL A 7 5.88 15.34 -6.47
N PHE A 8 6.08 14.87 -5.23
CA PHE A 8 7.38 14.34 -4.75
C PHE A 8 7.48 12.81 -4.80
N THR A 9 6.37 12.09 -4.56
CA THR A 9 6.38 10.63 -4.44
C THR A 9 6.18 9.88 -5.75
N SER A 10 5.62 10.52 -6.77
CA SER A 10 5.36 9.85 -8.05
C SER A 10 6.67 9.37 -8.69
N GLU A 11 6.81 8.05 -8.85
CA GLU A 11 7.92 7.42 -9.60
C GLU A 11 7.84 7.71 -11.09
N LYS A 12 6.68 8.18 -11.58
CA LYS A 12 6.43 8.44 -13.00
C LYS A 12 7.09 9.73 -13.48
N VAL A 13 7.47 10.63 -12.56
CA VAL A 13 8.10 11.89 -12.94
C VAL A 13 9.61 11.68 -13.12
N PRO A 14 10.16 11.94 -14.31
CA PRO A 14 11.57 11.75 -14.56
C PRO A 14 12.42 12.78 -13.78
N THR A 15 13.64 12.38 -13.49
CA THR A 15 14.69 13.31 -13.06
C THR A 15 15.21 14.12 -14.25
N LEU A 16 15.85 15.24 -13.97
CA LEU A 16 16.41 16.11 -15.00
C LEU A 16 17.50 15.39 -15.81
N VAL A 17 18.25 14.46 -15.21
CA VAL A 17 19.21 13.60 -15.92
C VAL A 17 18.52 12.61 -16.85
N VAL A 18 17.44 11.96 -16.42
CA VAL A 18 16.65 11.06 -17.27
C VAL A 18 16.01 11.82 -18.44
N PHE A 19 15.54 13.04 -18.19
CA PHE A 19 15.05 13.93 -19.24
C PHE A 19 16.16 14.32 -20.24
N ALA A 20 17.34 14.66 -19.75
CA ALA A 20 18.50 14.99 -20.58
C ALA A 20 19.00 13.79 -21.39
N GLU A 21 18.96 12.57 -20.85
CA GLU A 21 19.32 11.35 -21.58
C GLU A 21 18.32 11.04 -22.69
N ALA A 22 17.02 11.24 -22.44
CA ALA A 22 15.97 10.94 -23.41
C ALA A 22 15.91 11.94 -24.58
N TYR A 23 16.15 13.22 -24.32
CA TYR A 23 15.96 14.31 -25.30
C TYR A 23 17.24 15.06 -25.66
N GLY A 24 18.36 14.80 -24.98
CA GLY A 24 19.63 15.49 -25.13
C GLY A 24 19.85 16.60 -24.09
N GLU A 25 21.10 16.76 -23.64
CA GLU A 25 21.48 17.79 -22.65
C GLU A 25 21.09 19.19 -23.11
N GLU A 26 21.30 19.54 -24.39
CA GLU A 26 20.92 20.86 -24.91
C GLU A 26 19.41 21.12 -24.81
N VAL A 27 18.58 20.09 -24.98
CA VAL A 27 17.13 20.21 -24.86
C VAL A 27 16.75 20.41 -23.39
N ALA A 28 17.37 19.70 -22.46
CA ALA A 28 17.18 19.90 -21.02
C ALA A 28 17.57 21.32 -20.58
N VAL A 29 18.69 21.84 -21.08
CA VAL A 29 19.14 23.21 -20.81
C VAL A 29 18.16 24.24 -21.36
N LYS A 30 17.71 24.08 -22.61
CA LYS A 30 16.72 24.97 -23.23
C LYS A 30 15.39 24.93 -22.50
N TRP A 31 14.92 23.75 -22.12
CA TRP A 31 13.71 23.59 -21.33
C TRP A 31 13.81 24.37 -20.01
N LEU A 32 14.89 24.19 -19.25
CA LEU A 32 15.07 24.89 -17.98
C LEU A 32 15.25 26.41 -18.18
N LEU A 33 15.92 26.84 -19.25
CA LEU A 33 16.03 28.24 -19.62
C LEU A 33 14.66 28.88 -19.82
N ILE A 34 13.73 28.20 -20.51
CA ILE A 34 12.34 28.68 -20.68
C ILE A 34 11.68 28.88 -19.32
N GLN A 35 11.82 27.92 -18.40
CA GLN A 35 11.22 28.03 -17.06
C GLN A 35 11.78 29.21 -16.25
N LEU A 36 13.10 29.42 -16.31
CA LEU A 36 13.74 30.55 -15.63
C LEU A 36 13.38 31.89 -16.28
N HIS A 37 13.24 31.92 -17.61
CA HIS A 37 12.76 33.10 -18.33
C HIS A 37 11.32 33.45 -17.93
N ASP A 38 10.42 32.46 -17.89
CA ASP A 38 9.03 32.65 -17.49
C ASP A 38 8.91 33.10 -16.03
N LEU A 39 9.79 32.62 -15.16
CA LEU A 39 9.90 33.18 -13.81
C LEU A 39 10.26 34.68 -13.86
N CYS A 40 11.27 35.08 -14.64
CA CYS A 40 11.65 36.50 -14.76
C CYS A 40 10.49 37.36 -15.28
N MET A 41 9.70 36.84 -16.23
CA MET A 41 8.50 37.50 -16.75
C MET A 41 7.45 37.69 -15.64
N ARG A 42 7.11 36.62 -14.90
CA ARG A 42 6.09 36.67 -13.84
C ARG A 42 6.48 37.56 -12.67
N MET A 43 7.77 37.67 -12.38
CA MET A 43 8.31 38.61 -11.39
C MET A 43 8.32 40.07 -11.88
N GLY A 44 7.89 40.33 -13.13
CA GLY A 44 7.85 41.67 -13.73
C GLY A 44 9.23 42.23 -14.07
N TRP A 45 10.28 41.40 -14.12
CA TRP A 45 11.65 41.88 -14.30
C TRP A 45 11.98 42.20 -15.74
N TRP A 46 11.43 41.43 -16.67
CA TRP A 46 11.73 41.55 -18.08
C TRP A 46 11.44 42.95 -18.63
N ASP A 47 10.38 43.58 -18.13
CA ASP A 47 9.92 44.90 -18.54
C ASP A 47 10.72 46.06 -17.91
N THR A 48 11.61 45.77 -16.95
CA THR A 48 12.39 46.78 -16.21
C THR A 48 13.79 47.03 -16.77
N VAL A 49 14.19 46.28 -17.79
CA VAL A 49 15.55 46.29 -18.36
C VAL A 49 15.52 46.60 -19.86
N THR A 50 16.62 47.12 -20.39
CA THR A 50 16.73 47.40 -21.84
C THR A 50 16.84 46.10 -22.66
N GLU A 51 16.57 46.16 -23.97
CA GLU A 51 16.74 45.02 -24.88
C GLU A 51 18.17 44.43 -24.85
N SER A 52 19.18 45.28 -24.72
CA SER A 52 20.58 44.84 -24.60
C SER A 52 20.87 44.13 -23.27
N GLU A 53 20.19 44.53 -22.20
CA GLU A 53 20.25 43.86 -20.89
C GLU A 53 19.47 42.55 -20.89
N GLN A 54 18.30 42.49 -21.56
CA GLN A 54 17.53 41.26 -21.77
C GLN A 54 18.37 40.18 -22.46
N ARG A 55 19.09 40.53 -23.53
CA ARG A 55 19.99 39.58 -24.21
C ARG A 55 21.07 39.03 -23.28
N ARG A 56 21.73 39.90 -22.50
CA ARG A 56 22.75 39.48 -21.52
C ARG A 56 22.15 38.63 -20.40
N LEU A 57 20.93 38.94 -19.98
CA LEU A 57 20.19 38.17 -18.99
C LEU A 57 19.91 36.75 -19.49
N THR A 58 19.42 36.61 -20.73
CA THR A 58 19.19 35.29 -21.36
C THR A 58 20.46 34.45 -21.42
N GLU A 59 21.59 35.03 -21.82
CA GLU A 59 22.88 34.32 -21.84
C GLU A 59 23.32 33.85 -20.45
N ARG A 60 23.07 34.65 -19.40
CA ARG A 60 23.36 34.30 -18.01
C ARG A 60 22.43 33.20 -17.50
N LEU A 61 21.13 33.31 -17.77
CA LEU A 61 20.13 32.29 -17.46
C LEU A 61 20.49 30.97 -18.14
N GLY A 62 20.98 30.99 -19.38
CA GLY A 62 21.44 29.80 -20.09
C GLY A 62 22.61 29.10 -19.39
N ARG A 63 23.59 29.87 -18.87
CA ARG A 63 24.69 29.33 -18.08
C ARG A 63 24.23 28.73 -16.75
N VAL A 64 23.29 29.40 -16.08
CA VAL A 64 22.67 28.89 -14.85
C VAL A 64 21.93 27.59 -15.14
N ALA A 65 21.11 27.54 -16.19
CA ALA A 65 20.38 26.34 -16.59
C ALA A 65 21.33 25.16 -16.86
N ALA A 66 22.41 25.38 -17.62
CA ALA A 66 23.43 24.36 -17.85
C ALA A 66 24.09 23.87 -16.56
N ASN A 67 24.41 24.78 -15.64
CA ASN A 67 24.98 24.40 -14.35
C ASN A 67 24.00 23.59 -13.48
N VAL A 68 22.71 23.94 -13.52
CA VAL A 68 21.67 23.22 -12.79
C VAL A 68 21.47 21.82 -13.34
N VAL A 69 21.41 21.65 -14.67
CA VAL A 69 21.33 20.33 -15.31
C VAL A 69 22.48 19.42 -14.87
N ARG A 70 23.70 19.95 -14.79
CA ARG A 70 24.89 19.18 -14.41
C ARG A 70 24.98 18.88 -12.91
N SER A 71 24.68 19.86 -12.07
CA SER A 71 24.90 19.76 -10.62
C SER A 71 23.69 19.18 -9.87
N TYR A 72 22.50 19.34 -10.44
CA TYR A 72 21.22 18.96 -9.83
C TYR A 72 20.40 18.03 -10.75
N GLY A 73 21.07 17.32 -11.66
CA GLY A 73 20.42 16.37 -12.58
C GLY A 73 19.60 15.26 -11.89
N TRP A 74 19.90 14.97 -10.62
CA TRP A 74 19.17 14.02 -9.79
C TRP A 74 17.79 14.50 -9.34
N MET A 75 17.48 15.80 -9.43
CA MET A 75 16.18 16.34 -9.03
C MET A 75 15.11 15.95 -10.04
N LYS A 76 13.90 15.64 -9.55
CA LYS A 76 12.71 15.46 -10.40
C LYS A 76 12.31 16.77 -11.04
N LEU A 77 11.72 16.71 -12.24
CA LEU A 77 11.21 17.91 -12.90
C LEU A 77 10.17 18.65 -12.02
N THR A 78 9.33 17.91 -11.30
CA THR A 78 8.36 18.47 -10.34
C THR A 78 9.01 19.15 -9.15
N GLU A 79 10.11 18.62 -8.62
CA GLU A 79 10.87 19.22 -7.53
C GLU A 79 11.50 20.55 -7.95
N LEU A 80 11.98 20.62 -9.19
CA LEU A 80 12.48 21.87 -9.78
C LEU A 80 11.35 22.89 -9.98
N MET A 81 10.18 22.47 -10.45
CA MET A 81 9.03 23.38 -10.58
C MET A 81 8.57 23.90 -9.22
N TYR A 82 8.55 23.05 -8.20
CA TYR A 82 8.26 23.47 -6.83
C TYR A 82 9.29 24.46 -6.30
N PHE A 83 10.59 24.24 -6.55
CA PHE A 83 11.64 25.22 -6.24
C PHE A 83 11.39 26.58 -6.88
N LEU A 84 11.02 26.63 -8.17
CA LEU A 84 10.73 27.90 -8.86
C LEU A 84 9.52 28.63 -8.25
N ASN A 85 8.50 27.87 -7.82
CA ASN A 85 7.34 28.43 -7.13
C ASN A 85 7.70 28.99 -5.74
N GLU A 86 8.54 28.31 -4.97
CA GLU A 86 9.01 28.81 -3.68
C GLU A 86 9.92 30.04 -3.83
N LEU A 87 10.68 30.11 -4.92
CA LEU A 87 11.51 31.26 -5.28
C LEU A 87 10.66 32.48 -5.65
N GLU A 88 9.61 32.29 -6.46
CA GLU A 88 8.61 33.32 -6.78
C GLU A 88 7.90 33.84 -5.52
N ALA A 89 7.52 32.93 -4.62
CA ALA A 89 6.89 33.28 -3.35
C ALA A 89 7.82 34.02 -2.36
N GLY A 90 9.10 34.20 -2.70
CA GLY A 90 10.08 34.92 -1.88
C GLY A 90 10.51 34.17 -0.60
N LYS A 91 10.18 32.88 -0.48
CA LYS A 91 10.47 32.08 0.71
C LYS A 91 11.94 31.70 0.84
N LEU A 92 12.68 31.75 -0.27
CA LEU A 92 14.12 31.47 -0.33
C LEU A 92 14.97 32.75 -0.18
N GLY A 93 14.39 33.78 0.45
CA GLY A 93 14.96 35.12 0.63
C GLY A 93 14.26 36.17 -0.25
N GLN A 94 14.12 37.39 0.26
CA GLN A 94 13.61 38.52 -0.52
C GLN A 94 14.40 38.63 -1.84
N LEU A 95 13.67 38.74 -2.94
CA LEU A 95 14.17 38.89 -4.30
C LEU A 95 15.07 40.13 -4.46
N PHE A 96 16.34 40.01 -4.08
CA PHE A 96 17.42 40.95 -4.43
C PHE A 96 18.05 40.59 -5.79
N MET A 97 17.20 40.23 -6.74
CA MET A 97 17.58 39.54 -7.97
C MET A 97 17.38 40.40 -9.22
N LEU A 98 17.40 41.73 -9.11
CA LEU A 98 17.36 42.57 -10.31
C LEU A 98 18.62 42.42 -11.19
N ARG A 99 19.73 41.87 -10.67
CA ARG A 99 20.99 41.78 -11.43
C ARG A 99 21.84 40.53 -11.20
N ASN A 100 21.47 39.60 -10.32
CA ASN A 100 22.37 38.48 -9.99
C ASN A 100 21.74 37.09 -10.14
N VAL A 101 21.48 36.72 -11.39
CA VAL A 101 21.00 35.39 -11.80
C VAL A 101 21.82 34.24 -11.21
N GLU A 102 23.10 34.44 -10.92
CA GLU A 102 23.97 33.42 -10.34
C GLU A 102 23.51 32.99 -8.93
N LYS A 103 22.74 33.82 -8.22
CA LYS A 103 22.17 33.41 -6.92
C LYS A 103 21.08 32.35 -7.03
N VAL A 104 20.55 32.05 -8.23
CA VAL A 104 19.60 30.93 -8.39
C VAL A 104 20.23 29.64 -7.89
N THR A 105 21.53 29.42 -8.14
CA THR A 105 22.22 28.22 -7.64
C THR A 105 22.45 28.24 -6.14
N ASP A 106 22.59 29.43 -5.53
CA ASP A 106 22.68 29.58 -4.08
C ASP A 106 21.33 29.29 -3.40
N CYS A 107 20.23 29.79 -3.99
CA CYS A 107 18.88 29.49 -3.53
C CYS A 107 18.57 27.98 -3.67
N LEU A 108 18.99 27.35 -4.78
CA LEU A 108 18.89 25.89 -4.94
C LEU A 108 19.66 25.16 -3.83
N LYS A 109 20.90 25.56 -3.56
CA LYS A 109 21.72 24.97 -2.50
C LYS A 109 21.06 25.10 -1.13
N ALA A 110 20.43 26.24 -0.83
CA ALA A 110 19.68 26.46 0.40
C ALA A 110 18.35 25.69 0.45
N PHE A 111 17.74 25.42 -0.70
CA PHE A 111 16.47 24.69 -0.81
C PHE A 111 16.65 23.17 -0.65
N VAL A 112 17.79 22.61 -1.06
CA VAL A 112 18.03 21.15 -1.03
C VAL A 112 17.78 20.50 0.34
N PRO A 113 18.25 21.05 1.48
CA PRO A 113 17.94 20.47 2.80
C PRO A 113 16.43 20.34 3.04
N SER A 114 15.67 21.41 2.80
CA SER A 114 14.21 21.42 2.97
C SER A 114 13.52 20.42 2.03
N LEU A 115 14.02 20.29 0.79
CA LEU A 115 13.52 19.29 -0.15
C LEU A 115 13.75 17.85 0.37
N LEU A 116 14.93 17.58 0.93
CA LEU A 116 15.26 16.25 1.45
C LEU A 116 14.41 15.89 2.68
N GLU A 117 14.17 16.86 3.57
CA GLU A 117 13.24 16.68 4.70
C GLU A 117 11.82 16.37 4.21
N LEU A 118 11.33 17.14 3.24
CA LEU A 118 10.02 16.93 2.64
C LEU A 118 9.91 15.54 1.99
N ARG A 119 10.96 15.10 1.27
CA ARG A 119 11.04 13.76 0.69
C ARG A 119 10.97 12.67 1.76
N SER A 120 11.71 12.82 2.86
CA SER A 120 11.68 11.86 3.97
C SER A 120 10.28 11.73 4.57
N HIS A 121 9.65 12.87 4.87
CA HIS A 121 8.31 12.90 5.45
C HIS A 121 7.28 12.21 4.53
N HIS A 122 7.36 12.46 3.22
CA HIS A 122 6.47 11.80 2.26
C HIS A 122 6.74 10.30 2.11
N TYR A 123 8.00 9.88 2.10
CA TYR A 123 8.35 8.47 2.06
C TYR A 123 7.84 7.72 3.31
N GLU A 124 7.97 8.33 4.48
CA GLU A 124 7.44 7.78 5.74
C GLU A 124 5.92 7.68 5.73
N ALA A 125 5.23 8.73 5.27
CA ALA A 125 3.77 8.74 5.16
C ALA A 125 3.25 7.64 4.22
N GLU A 126 3.88 7.47 3.06
CA GLU A 126 3.51 6.44 2.09
C GLU A 126 3.81 5.03 2.61
N THR A 127 4.95 4.85 3.26
CA THR A 127 5.30 3.58 3.92
C THR A 127 4.27 3.23 5.00
N GLN A 128 3.81 4.20 5.79
CA GLN A 128 2.76 3.99 6.77
C GLN A 128 1.42 3.64 6.12
N ARG A 129 1.06 4.30 5.01
CA ARG A 129 -0.16 3.99 4.23
C ARG A 129 -0.13 2.56 3.70
N CYS A 130 0.96 2.14 3.06
CA CYS A 130 1.14 0.77 2.58
C CYS A 130 1.07 -0.25 3.72
N ARG A 131 1.75 -0.01 4.86
CA ARG A 131 1.68 -0.90 6.03
C ARG A 131 0.27 -1.04 6.59
N ARG A 132 -0.52 0.06 6.60
CA ARG A 132 -1.92 0.03 7.04
C ARG A 132 -2.79 -0.76 6.06
N ALA A 133 -2.66 -0.51 4.76
CA ALA A 133 -3.38 -1.24 3.72
C ALA A 133 -3.05 -2.76 3.76
N GLU A 134 -1.78 -3.12 3.93
CA GLU A 134 -1.37 -4.52 4.12
C GLU A 134 -1.92 -5.12 5.40
N ALA A 135 -1.99 -4.36 6.50
CA ALA A 135 -2.56 -4.84 7.75
C ALA A 135 -4.08 -5.04 7.62
N GLU A 136 -4.78 -4.13 6.94
CA GLU A 136 -6.20 -4.24 6.64
C GLU A 136 -6.51 -5.42 5.72
N GLU A 137 -5.71 -5.61 4.65
CA GLU A 137 -5.88 -6.76 3.76
C GLU A 137 -5.54 -8.07 4.46
N ARG A 138 -4.47 -8.10 5.27
CA ARG A 138 -4.19 -9.25 6.14
C ARG A 138 -5.33 -9.51 7.11
N ALA A 139 -5.94 -8.49 7.70
CA ALA A 139 -7.08 -8.64 8.59
C ALA A 139 -8.34 -9.14 7.85
N ARG A 140 -8.55 -8.71 6.60
CA ARG A 140 -9.64 -9.16 5.73
C ARG A 140 -9.48 -10.61 5.31
N LEU A 141 -8.26 -11.00 4.94
CA LEU A 141 -7.91 -12.37 4.56
C LEU A 141 -7.67 -13.27 5.77
N ALA A 142 -7.54 -12.72 6.97
CA ALA A 142 -7.39 -13.50 8.18
C ALA A 142 -8.65 -14.35 8.41
N VAL A 143 -8.52 -15.63 8.09
CA VAL A 143 -9.52 -16.62 8.44
C VAL A 143 -9.23 -17.06 9.87
N SER A 144 -10.21 -16.88 10.77
CA SER A 144 -10.12 -17.44 12.12
C SER A 144 -9.86 -18.95 12.02
N ARG A 145 -9.01 -19.50 12.89
CA ARG A 145 -8.65 -20.93 12.94
C ARG A 145 -9.83 -21.87 12.65
N ASP A 146 -10.96 -21.63 13.32
CA ASP A 146 -12.14 -22.50 13.22
C ASP A 146 -12.77 -22.46 11.82
N LYS A 147 -12.82 -21.29 11.17
CA LYS A 147 -13.29 -21.15 9.79
C LYS A 147 -12.37 -21.86 8.79
N TRP A 148 -11.06 -21.80 8.99
CA TRP A 148 -10.10 -22.51 8.14
C TRP A 148 -10.29 -24.03 8.28
N LEU A 149 -10.41 -24.52 9.52
CA LEU A 149 -10.61 -25.93 9.80
C LEU A 149 -11.93 -26.46 9.23
N ILE A 150 -13.00 -25.66 9.30
CA ILE A 150 -14.29 -26.00 8.67
C ILE A 150 -14.15 -26.11 7.14
N SER A 151 -13.42 -25.19 6.49
CA SER A 151 -13.17 -25.25 5.04
C SER A 151 -12.45 -26.53 4.63
N GLU A 152 -11.39 -26.89 5.35
CA GLU A 152 -10.60 -28.11 5.09
C GLU A 152 -11.45 -29.39 5.23
N LEU A 153 -12.36 -29.43 6.22
CA LEU A 153 -13.31 -30.52 6.40
C LEU A 153 -14.34 -30.62 5.25
N LEU A 154 -14.81 -29.47 4.74
CA LEU A 154 -15.76 -29.41 3.62
C LEU A 154 -15.14 -29.86 2.30
N GLU A 155 -13.83 -29.66 2.12
CA GLU A 155 -13.05 -30.15 0.97
C GLU A 155 -12.82 -31.68 0.99
N GLY A 156 -13.31 -32.39 2.02
CA GLY A 156 -13.27 -33.85 2.11
C GLY A 156 -11.99 -34.40 2.71
N ARG A 157 -11.14 -33.56 3.33
CA ARG A 157 -10.00 -34.04 4.13
C ARG A 157 -10.51 -34.65 5.43
N ARG A 158 -9.97 -35.82 5.78
CA ARG A 158 -10.43 -36.56 6.96
C ARG A 158 -9.97 -35.86 8.25
N PRO A 159 -10.81 -35.80 9.29
CA PRO A 159 -10.45 -35.26 10.61
C PRO A 159 -9.16 -35.88 11.19
N GLU A 160 -8.91 -37.16 10.89
CA GLU A 160 -7.71 -37.87 11.38
C GLU A 160 -6.40 -37.39 10.73
N MET A 161 -6.45 -36.72 9.58
CA MET A 161 -5.27 -36.13 8.92
C MET A 161 -4.96 -34.71 9.40
N LEU A 162 -5.84 -34.13 10.22
CA LEU A 162 -5.69 -32.79 10.79
C LEU A 162 -4.99 -32.82 12.16
N ASP A 163 -4.47 -33.98 12.57
CA ASP A 163 -3.82 -34.16 13.85
C ASP A 163 -2.29 -34.02 13.74
N ASN A 164 -1.73 -32.96 14.34
CA ASN A 164 -0.84 -33.07 15.51
C ASN A 164 -0.21 -31.69 15.88
N ARG A 165 -0.99 -30.79 16.50
CA ARG A 165 -0.50 -29.68 17.38
C ARG A 165 -1.56 -28.64 17.81
N LEU A 166 -2.79 -28.72 17.29
CA LEU A 166 -3.79 -27.64 17.46
C LEU A 166 -5.00 -28.01 18.34
N LEU A 167 -5.02 -29.16 18.99
CA LEU A 167 -6.19 -29.61 19.73
C LEU A 167 -6.37 -28.87 21.07
N VAL A 168 -7.37 -27.99 21.04
CA VAL A 168 -8.19 -27.52 22.16
C VAL A 168 -9.09 -28.69 22.64
N SER A 169 -9.72 -28.54 23.80
CA SER A 169 -10.57 -29.55 24.47
C SER A 169 -11.53 -30.34 23.54
N GLU A 170 -11.92 -31.54 23.95
CA GLU A 170 -12.88 -32.40 23.24
C GLU A 170 -14.19 -31.66 22.89
N ALA A 171 -14.64 -30.75 23.77
CA ALA A 171 -15.83 -29.93 23.57
C ALA A 171 -15.68 -28.95 22.39
N ASP A 172 -14.47 -28.44 22.12
CA ASP A 172 -14.24 -27.49 21.04
C ASP A 172 -14.13 -28.19 19.67
N CYS A 173 -13.62 -29.43 19.66
CA CYS A 173 -13.65 -30.27 18.46
C CYS A 173 -15.08 -30.58 18.01
N GLU A 174 -15.96 -30.94 18.95
CA GLU A 174 -17.36 -31.26 18.65
C GLU A 174 -18.09 -30.02 18.09
N LYS A 175 -17.87 -28.82 18.67
CA LYS A 175 -18.45 -27.57 18.15
C LYS A 175 -18.07 -27.31 16.69
N ILE A 176 -16.80 -27.50 16.34
CA ILE A 176 -16.30 -27.26 14.97
C ILE A 176 -16.90 -28.27 13.98
N LEU A 177 -16.98 -29.56 14.36
CA LEU A 177 -17.58 -30.60 13.52
C LEU A 177 -19.07 -30.35 13.26
N VAL A 178 -19.80 -29.88 14.27
CA VAL A 178 -21.22 -29.53 14.16
C VAL A 178 -21.42 -28.37 13.20
N GLU A 179 -20.61 -27.32 13.29
CA GLU A 179 -20.72 -26.18 12.38
C GLU A 179 -20.32 -26.55 10.94
N ALA A 180 -19.30 -27.40 10.75
CA ALA A 180 -18.94 -27.93 9.44
C ALA A 180 -20.09 -28.74 8.81
N ARG A 181 -20.76 -29.61 9.59
CA ARG A 181 -21.95 -30.35 9.14
C ARG A 181 -23.11 -29.42 8.78
N ARG A 182 -23.39 -28.40 9.61
CA ARG A 182 -24.42 -27.39 9.30
C ARG A 182 -24.15 -26.72 7.95
N GLN A 183 -22.92 -26.31 7.70
CA GLN A 183 -22.56 -25.69 6.42
C GLN A 183 -22.67 -26.66 5.24
N TRP A 184 -22.26 -27.92 5.41
CA TRP A 184 -22.42 -28.97 4.39
C TRP A 184 -23.89 -29.18 3.99
N TYR A 185 -24.80 -29.20 4.97
CA TYR A 185 -26.24 -29.33 4.72
C TYR A 185 -26.83 -28.10 4.01
N ARG A 186 -26.42 -26.89 4.41
CA ARG A 186 -26.83 -25.64 3.73
C ARG A 186 -26.40 -25.62 2.27
N LEU A 187 -25.18 -26.07 1.95
CA LEU A 187 -24.69 -26.19 0.57
C LEU A 187 -25.52 -27.16 -0.28
N ARG A 188 -26.20 -28.11 0.35
CA ARG A 188 -27.11 -29.07 -0.31
C ARG A 188 -28.58 -28.63 -0.29
N GLY A 189 -28.87 -27.39 0.11
CA GLY A 189 -30.22 -26.82 0.13
C GLY A 189 -31.04 -27.16 1.38
N VAL A 190 -30.46 -27.83 2.38
CA VAL A 190 -31.12 -28.12 3.67
C VAL A 190 -30.90 -26.93 4.61
N LYS A 191 -31.96 -26.14 4.87
CA LYS A 191 -31.87 -24.94 5.71
C LYS A 191 -31.66 -25.25 7.19
N ASP A 192 -32.35 -26.27 7.70
CA ASP A 192 -32.34 -26.64 9.12
C ASP A 192 -32.09 -28.15 9.30
N PRO A 193 -30.82 -28.59 9.35
CA PRO A 193 -30.49 -29.98 9.64
C PRO A 193 -30.87 -30.38 11.07
N THR A 194 -31.38 -31.59 11.25
CA THR A 194 -31.85 -32.09 12.55
C THR A 194 -30.70 -32.35 13.52
N TRP A 195 -31.00 -32.38 14.81
CA TRP A 195 -29.99 -32.62 15.85
C TRP A 195 -29.21 -33.94 15.63
N GLU A 196 -29.90 -35.00 15.21
CA GLU A 196 -29.31 -36.31 14.90
C GLU A 196 -28.36 -36.28 13.70
N GLN A 197 -28.68 -35.46 12.68
CA GLN A 197 -27.83 -35.22 11.52
C GLN A 197 -26.54 -34.47 11.89
N LEU A 198 -26.63 -33.61 12.91
CA LEU A 198 -25.49 -32.84 13.41
C LEU A 198 -24.64 -33.61 14.43
N HIS A 199 -25.23 -34.56 15.17
CA HIS A 199 -24.58 -35.32 16.25
C HIS A 199 -24.77 -36.86 16.11
N PRO A 200 -24.21 -37.50 15.08
CA PRO A 200 -24.41 -38.92 14.79
C PRO A 200 -23.78 -39.87 15.83
N ARG A 201 -22.75 -39.43 16.59
CA ARG A 201 -22.18 -40.22 17.68
C ARG A 201 -23.11 -40.29 18.90
N SER A 202 -23.85 -39.21 19.15
CA SER A 202 -24.82 -39.08 20.23
C SER A 202 -26.15 -39.77 19.90
N ALA A 203 -26.54 -39.78 18.61
CA ALA A 203 -27.72 -40.47 18.12
C ALA A 203 -27.67 -42.00 18.34
N LYS A 204 -26.48 -42.61 18.33
CA LYS A 204 -26.27 -44.04 18.67
C LYS A 204 -26.45 -44.36 20.17
N LYS A 205 -26.61 -43.34 21.03
CA LYS A 205 -26.80 -43.44 22.48
C LYS A 205 -28.22 -43.03 22.90
N ALA A 206 -29.21 -43.11 22.01
CA ALA A 206 -30.61 -43.00 22.42
C ALA A 206 -30.99 -44.24 23.28
N PRO A 207 -31.59 -44.06 24.47
CA PRO A 207 -32.04 -45.18 25.28
C PRO A 207 -33.16 -45.94 24.56
N GLY A 208 -33.08 -47.26 24.62
CA GLY A 208 -33.81 -48.20 23.78
C GLY A 208 -35.32 -48.07 23.82
N THR A 209 -35.93 -48.26 22.67
CA THR A 209 -37.33 -48.68 22.55
C THR A 209 -37.46 -50.10 23.05
N ASP A 210 -38.28 -50.27 24.08
CA ASP A 210 -38.76 -51.56 24.58
C ASP A 210 -39.25 -52.45 23.44
N GLY A 211 -38.68 -53.65 23.37
CA GLY A 211 -39.13 -54.75 22.54
C GLY A 211 -39.10 -56.01 23.39
N THR A 212 -40.15 -56.20 24.18
CA THR A 212 -40.49 -57.47 24.82
C THR A 212 -40.99 -58.46 23.76
N ASP A 213 -40.28 -59.56 23.59
CA ASP A 213 -40.72 -60.87 23.07
C ASP A 213 -39.45 -61.76 23.04
N GLY A 214 -39.37 -63.00 23.51
CA GLY A 214 -40.30 -63.92 24.12
C GLY A 214 -39.55 -65.25 24.35
N THR A 215 -39.90 -65.93 25.43
CA THR A 215 -39.97 -67.40 25.63
C THR A 215 -38.77 -68.34 25.38
N ASP A 216 -38.52 -69.10 26.46
CA ASP A 216 -38.30 -70.56 26.57
C ASP A 216 -37.01 -71.23 26.08
N GLY A 217 -36.25 -71.69 27.09
CA GLY A 217 -36.20 -73.12 27.40
C GLY A 217 -35.09 -73.94 26.74
N THR A 218 -34.10 -74.36 27.54
CA THR A 218 -33.67 -75.78 27.59
C THR A 218 -32.71 -76.04 28.76
N ASP A 219 -32.92 -77.21 29.35
CA ASP A 219 -32.35 -77.80 30.56
C ASP A 219 -30.82 -77.97 30.59
N GLY A 220 -30.27 -78.00 31.81
CA GLY A 220 -28.88 -78.33 32.09
C GLY A 220 -28.63 -78.74 33.56
N LYS A 221 -29.23 -79.86 33.96
CA LYS A 221 -28.95 -80.77 35.10
C LYS A 221 -27.74 -80.50 36.04
N MET A 222 -28.08 -80.64 37.34
CA MET A 222 -27.42 -81.43 38.42
C MET A 222 -25.98 -81.05 38.84
N THR A 223 -25.69 -80.92 40.13
CA THR A 223 -25.67 -82.07 41.05
C THR A 223 -25.58 -81.64 42.53
N LYS A 224 -26.35 -82.37 43.35
CA LYS A 224 -26.21 -82.78 44.75
C LYS A 224 -25.87 -81.77 45.84
#